data_AF-A0A0K1S611-F1
#
_entry.id   AF-A0A0K1S611-F1
#
_cell.length_a   1.000
_cell.length_b   1.000
_cell.length_c   1.000
_cell.angle_alpha   90.00
_cell.angle_beta   90.00
_cell.angle_gamma   90.00
#
_symmetry.space_group_name_H-M   'P 1'
#
loop_
_entity.id
_entity.type
_entity.pdbx_description
1 polymer ?
#
loop_
_entity_poly.entity_id
_entity_poly.type
_entity_poly.pdbx_seq_one_letter_code
_entity_poly.pdbx_strand_id
1 'polypeptide(L)' 'MNIKVIVWQEDDLWCATVPAFPDCHTWGESIGENLSNLHHTLFNLGSDGVG' A
#
# COMPACT_ATOMS: atom_id res chain seq x y z
N MET A 1 6.16 -7.80 -13.27
CA MET A 1 6.56 -8.53 -12.05
C MET A 1 5.31 -8.76 -11.22
N ASN A 2 5.19 -9.89 -10.53
CA ASN A 2 4.01 -10.20 -9.72
C ASN A 2 4.38 -10.12 -8.25
N ILE A 3 3.75 -9.21 -7.51
CA ILE A 3 3.90 -9.05 -6.06
C ILE A 3 2.58 -9.42 -5.40
N LYS A 4 2.65 -10.12 -4.27
CA LYS A 4 1.47 -10.39 -3.43
C LYS A 4 1.25 -9.21 -2.51
N VAL A 5 0.00 -8.76 -2.41
CA VAL A 5 -0.43 -7.69 -1.52
C VAL A 5 -1.56 -8.22 -0.65
N ILE A 6 -1.62 -7.78 0.60
CA ILE A 6 -2.78 -7.99 1.47
C ILE A 6 -3.59 -6.70 1.39
N VAL A 7 -4.88 -6.83 1.14
CA VAL A 7 -5.84 -5.71 1.10
C VAL A 7 -6.95 -6.01 2.09
N TRP A 8 -7.31 -5.02 2.91
CA TRP A 8 -8.41 -5.10 3.86
C TRP A 8 -9.11 -3.75 3.96
N GLN A 9 -10.23 -3.72 4.69
CA GLN A 9 -10.99 -2.50 4.95
C GLN A 9 -11.06 -2.26 6.46
N GLU A 10 -10.84 -1.02 6.86
CA GLU A 10 -10.81 -0.57 8.26
C GLU A 10 -11.30 0.87 8.31
N ASP A 11 -12.23 1.19 9.23
CA ASP A 11 -12.78 2.54 9.41
C ASP A 11 -13.21 3.24 8.11
N ASP A 12 -13.94 2.54 7.24
CA ASP A 12 -14.40 2.99 5.92
C ASP A 12 -13.28 3.29 4.90
N LEU A 13 -12.02 2.99 5.23
CA LEU A 13 -10.88 3.11 4.33
C LEU A 13 -10.43 1.74 3.80
N TRP A 14 -9.89 1.75 2.58
CA TRP A 14 -9.16 0.62 2.04
C TRP A 14 -7.72 0.72 2.46
N CYS A 15 -7.17 -0.39 2.97
CA CYS A 15 -5.81 -0.52 3.46
C CYS A 15 -5.09 -1.62 2.67
N ALA A 16 -3.80 -1.44 2.40
CA ALA A 16 -3.00 -2.47 1.76
C ALA A 16 -1.55 -2.48 2.26
N THR A 17 -0.95 -3.67 2.26
CA THR A 17 0.47 -3.83 2.58
C THR A 17 1.09 -4.94 1.75
N VAL A 18 2.41 -4.89 1.60
CA VAL A 18 3.18 -5.95 0.97
C VAL A 18 3.82 -6.81 2.05
N PRO A 19 3.48 -8.10 2.19
CA PRO A 19 4.08 -8.96 3.22
C PRO A 19 5.61 -9.08 3.15
N ALA A 20 6.18 -8.89 1.96
CA ALA A 20 7.63 -8.85 1.77
C ALA A 20 8.29 -7.53 2.23
N PHE A 21 7.50 -6.48 2.42
CA PHE A 21 7.93 -5.15 2.87
C PHE A 21 6.94 -4.62 3.92
N PRO A 22 7.10 -5.00 5.20
CA PRO A 22 6.18 -4.61 6.27
C PRO A 22 6.03 -3.10 6.44
N ASP A 23 7.08 -2.35 6.12
CA ASP A 23 7.09 -0.88 6.17
C ASP A 23 6.40 -0.23 4.94
N CYS A 24 5.98 -1.04 3.97
CA CYS A 24 5.22 -0.59 2.81
C CYS A 24 3.73 -0.79 3.07
N HIS A 25 3.09 0.26 3.55
CA HIS A 25 1.67 0.29 3.87
C HIS A 25 1.01 1.54 3.28
N THR A 26 -0.16 1.38 2.68
CA THR A 26 -0.95 2.48 2.13
C THR A 26 -2.42 2.34 2.50
N TRP A 27 -3.10 3.48 2.55
CA TRP A 27 -4.55 3.57 2.71
C TRP A 27 -5.15 4.49 1.63
N GLY A 28 -6.47 4.44 1.45
CA GLY A 28 -7.21 5.30 0.53
C GLY A 28 -8.72 5.13 0.66
N GLU A 29 -9.49 6.08 0.15
CA GLU A 29 -10.96 6.02 0.23
C GLU A 29 -11.54 4.97 -0.73
N SER A 30 -10.80 4.63 -1.77
CA SER A 30 -11.17 3.60 -2.73
C SER A 30 -10.04 2.59 -2.95
N ILE A 31 -10.40 1.36 -3.31
CA ILE A 31 -9.40 0.32 -3.61
C ILE A 31 -8.47 0.70 -4.77
N GLY A 32 -8.98 1.44 -5.77
CA GLY A 32 -8.19 1.87 -6.92
C GLY A 32 -7.14 2.93 -6.54
N GLU A 33 -7.53 3.89 -5.72
CA GLU A 33 -6.63 4.89 -5.16
C GLU A 33 -5.57 4.23 -4.27
N ASN A 34 -5.99 3.35 -3.35
CA ASN A 34 -5.07 2.64 -2.46
C ASN A 34 -4.01 1.86 -3.25
N LEU A 35 -4.42 1.08 -4.26
CA LEU A 35 -3.50 0.28 -5.07
C LEU A 35 -2.58 1.16 -5.93
N SER A 36 -3.05 2.33 -6.37
CA SER A 36 -2.21 3.30 -7.09
C SER A 36 -1.15 3.88 -6.16
N ASN A 37 -1.52 4.25 -4.93
CA ASN A 37 -0.58 4.69 -3.90
C ASN A 37 0.44 3.59 -3.58
N LEU A 38 -0.01 2.34 -3.40
CA LEU A 38 0.87 1.21 -3.11
C LEU A 38 1.87 0.97 -4.25
N HIS A 39 1.42 1.08 -5.50
CA HIS A 39 2.31 1.02 -6.66
C HIS A 39 3.37 2.11 -6.56
N HIS A 40 2.96 3.38 -6.37
CA HIS A 40 3.91 4.48 -6.21
C HIS A 40 4.91 4.25 -5.08
N THR A 41 4.46 3.87 -3.89
CA THR A 41 5.32 3.58 -2.76
C THR A 41 6.29 2.44 -3.09
N LEU A 42 5.84 1.33 -3.69
CA LEU A 42 6.71 0.21 -4.06
C LEU A 42 7.84 0.58 -5.04
N PHE A 43 7.55 1.48 -6.00
CA PHE A 43 8.57 2.01 -6.91
C PHE A 43 9.46 3.07 -6.24
N ASN A 44 8.93 3.77 -5.23
CA ASN A 44 9.59 4.83 -4.49
C ASN A 44 10.19 4.39 -3.15
N LEU A 45 10.16 3.09 -2.78
CA LEU A 45 10.62 2.49 -1.51
C LEU A 45 12.09 2.77 -1.12
N GLY A 46 12.76 3.68 -1.81
CA GLY A 46 13.96 4.37 -1.35
C GLY A 46 13.77 5.79 -0.79
N SER A 47 12.57 6.38 -0.67
CA SER A 47 12.46 7.82 -0.38
C SER A 47 11.47 8.28 0.70
N ASP A 48 10.50 7.47 1.12
CA ASP A 48 9.41 7.96 1.97
C ASP A 48 8.99 6.91 3.01
N GLY A 49 9.90 6.65 3.94
CA GLY A 49 9.53 6.19 5.27
C GLY A 49 8.78 7.32 5.98
N VAL A 50 7.45 7.26 5.96
CA VAL A 50 6.60 8.08 6.82
C VAL A 50 6.16 7.18 7.97
N GLY A 51 6.73 7.46 9.15
CA GLY A 51 6.42 6.78 10.40
C GLY A 51 5.11 7.22 11.04
#